data_AF-A0A820RUA1-F1
#
_entry.id   AF-A0A820RUA1-F1
#
_cell.length_a   1.000
_cell.length_b   1.000
_cell.length_c   1.000
_cell.angle_alpha   90.00
_cell.angle_beta   90.00
_cell.angle_gamma   90.00
#
_symmetry.space_group_name_H-M   'P 1'
#
loop_
_entity.id
_entity.type
_entity.pdbx_description
1 polymer ?
#
loop_
_entity_poly.entity_id
_entity_poly.type
_entity_poly.pdbx_seq_one_letter_code
_entity_poly.pdbx_strand_id
1 'polypeptide(L)'
;LYCQCLCLLAKLFLERKTIYFDVNPFLFYVLVESDKRIKNVQHIIGYFSKEKLSDECYNLACLMILPHHQRQGFGRFLISL
;
A
#
# COMPACT_ATOMS: atom_id res chain seq x y z
N LEU A 1 -8.28 12.01 -2.66
CA LEU A 1 -7.17 12.64 -1.91
C LEU A 1 -6.28 11.63 -1.18
N TYR A 2 -6.76 10.86 -0.20
CA TYR A 2 -5.92 9.91 0.57
C TYR A 2 -5.06 8.99 -0.30
N CYS A 3 -5.68 8.27 -1.26
CA CYS A 3 -4.95 7.35 -2.14
C CYS A 3 -3.92 8.05 -3.04
N GLN A 4 -4.15 9.32 -3.40
CA GLN A 4 -3.17 10.10 -4.17
C GLN A 4 -1.95 10.42 -3.30
N CYS A 5 -2.16 10.85 -2.05
CA CYS A 5 -1.07 11.05 -1.09
C CYS A 5 -0.29 9.75 -0.85
N LEU A 6 -1.00 8.63 -0.69
CA LEU A 6 -0.37 7.31 -0.53
C LEU A 6 0.45 6.92 -1.77
N CYS A 7 -0.05 7.17 -2.98
CA CYS A 7 0.68 6.92 -4.22
C CYS A 7 1.94 7.78 -4.36
N LEU A 8 1.87 9.05 -3.97
CA LEU A 8 3.01 9.97 -3.97
C LEU A 8 4.07 9.53 -2.96
N LEU A 9 3.65 9.15 -1.75
CA LEU A 9 4.55 8.55 -0.75
C LEU A 9 5.22 7.28 -1.28
N ALA A 10 4.45 6.39 -1.91
CA ALA A 10 4.95 5.14 -2.46
C ALA A 10 5.96 5.36 -3.60
N LYS A 11 5.77 6.40 -4.42
CA LYS A 11 6.66 6.73 -5.54
C LYS A 11 8.09 7.08 -5.08
N LEU A 12 8.26 7.53 -3.84
CA LEU A 12 9.60 7.73 -3.26
C LEU A 12 10.39 6.43 -3.12
N PHE A 13 9.70 5.29 -3.04
CA PHE A 13 10.30 3.97 -2.78
C PHE A 13 10.06 2.95 -3.90
N LEU A 14 9.16 3.24 -4.85
CA LEU A 14 8.84 2.41 -6.01
C LEU A 14 9.22 3.13 -7.30
N GLU A 15 10.37 2.76 -7.87
CA GLU A 15 10.88 3.38 -9.10
C GLU A 15 9.87 3.30 -10.25
N ARG A 16 9.26 2.13 -10.44
CA ARG A 16 8.36 1.81 -11.56
C ARG A 16 6.89 2.16 -11.35
N LYS A 17 6.53 2.78 -10.23
CA LYS A 17 5.16 3.27 -10.06
C LYS A 17 4.95 4.46 -11.00
N THR A 18 3.93 4.42 -11.86
CA THR A 18 3.65 5.44 -12.88
C THR A 18 2.35 6.22 -12.65
N ILE A 19 1.42 5.65 -11.89
CA ILE A 19 0.09 6.22 -11.63
C ILE A 19 0.03 6.76 -10.19
N TYR A 20 -0.33 8.05 -10.06
CA TYR A 20 -0.44 8.73 -8.75
C TYR A 20 -1.70 9.58 -8.58
N PHE A 21 -2.24 10.14 -9.66
CA PHE A 21 -3.39 11.05 -9.61
C PHE A 21 -4.70 10.35 -9.97
N ASP A 22 -4.70 9.54 -11.03
CA ASP A 22 -5.86 8.76 -11.45
C ASP A 22 -5.94 7.43 -10.66
N VAL A 23 -6.38 7.55 -9.40
CA VAL A 23 -6.45 6.42 -8.46
C VAL A 23 -7.81 5.74 -8.43
N ASN A 24 -8.81 6.28 -9.14
CA ASN A 24 -10.18 5.77 -9.13
C ASN A 24 -10.32 4.30 -9.58
N PRO A 25 -9.53 3.80 -10.55
CA PRO A 25 -9.60 2.40 -10.97
C PRO A 25 -9.06 1.40 -9.94
N PHE A 26 -8.42 1.86 -8.87
CA PHE A 26 -7.69 0.98 -7.95
C PHE A 26 -8.39 0.85 -6.59
N LEU A 27 -8.30 -0.34 -6.02
CA LEU A 27 -8.51 -0.61 -4.60
C LEU A 27 -7.16 -0.53 -3.89
N PHE A 28 -7.18 -0.08 -2.64
CA PHE A 28 -5.99 0.04 -1.79
C PHE A 28 -6.22 -0.71 -0.49
N TYR A 29 -5.34 -1.66 -0.18
CA TYR A 29 -5.37 -2.44 1.04
C TYR A 29 -4.21 -1.98 1.91
N VAL A 30 -4.52 -1.24 2.98
CA VAL A 30 -3.54 -0.59 3.84
C VAL A 30 -3.32 -1.44 5.09
N LEU A 31 -2.07 -1.84 5.33
CA LEU A 31 -1.67 -2.50 6.56
C LEU A 31 -1.29 -1.43 7.59
N VAL A 32 -1.86 -1.56 8.79
CA VAL A 32 -1.61 -0.65 9.91
C VAL A 32 -1.25 -1.43 11.17
N GLU A 33 -0.46 -0.82 12.04
CA GLU A 33 -0.21 -1.26 13.41
C GLU A 33 -0.96 -0.34 14.38
N SER A 34 -1.72 -0.93 15.32
CA SER A 34 -2.38 -0.16 16.37
C SER A 34 -1.36 0.30 17.43
N ASP A 35 -1.40 1.59 17.78
CA ASP A 35 -0.54 2.13 18.82
C ASP A 35 -0.99 1.63 20.21
N LYS A 36 -0.07 0.98 20.93
CA LYS A 36 -0.35 0.41 22.27
C LYS A 36 -0.41 1.48 23.36
N ARG A 37 0.17 2.67 23.13
CA ARG A 37 0.25 3.77 24.10
C ARG A 37 -0.93 4.73 23.98
N ILE A 38 -1.43 4.93 22.77
CA ILE A 38 -2.51 5.88 22.49
C ILE A 38 -3.68 5.13 21.85
N LYS A 39 -4.84 5.11 22.53
CA LYS A 39 -6.05 4.49 21.98
C LYS A 39 -6.48 5.20 20.68
N ASN A 40 -7.00 4.41 19.74
CA ASN A 40 -7.51 4.86 18.45
C ASN A 40 -6.47 5.49 17.50
N VAL A 41 -5.17 5.29 17.75
CA VAL A 41 -4.10 5.67 16.82
C VAL A 41 -3.61 4.42 16.08
N GLN A 42 -3.46 4.56 14.76
CA GLN A 42 -2.98 3.51 13.88
C GLN A 42 -1.87 4.06 12.98
N HIS A 43 -0.77 3.34 12.89
CA HIS A 43 0.39 3.72 12.08
C HIS A 43 0.44 2.85 10.84
N ILE A 44 0.55 3.48 9.68
CA ILE A 44 0.70 2.74 8.41
C ILE A 44 2.03 1.98 8.41
N ILE A 45 1.98 0.71 8.01
CA ILE A 45 3.15 -0.14 7.77
C ILE A 45 3.48 -0.19 6.27
N GLY A 46 2.44 -0.29 5.45
CA GLY A 46 2.56 -0.48 4.02
C GLY A 46 1.18 -0.69 3.39
N TYR A 47 1.17 -0.97 2.09
CA TYR A 47 -0.07 -1.23 1.37
C TYR A 47 0.20 -2.08 0.12
N PHE A 48 -0.88 -2.63 -0.44
CA PHE A 48 -0.91 -2.97 -1.85
C PHE A 48 -2.11 -2.35 -2.56
N SER A 49 -1.97 -2.07 -3.86
CA SER A 49 -3.07 -1.66 -4.73
C SER A 49 -3.41 -2.75 -5.73
N LYS A 50 -4.69 -2.84 -6.10
CA LYS A 50 -5.23 -3.78 -7.07
C LYS A 50 -6.21 -3.05 -7.99
N GLU A 51 -6.16 -3.32 -9.28
CA GLU A 51 -7.17 -2.79 -10.22
C GLU A 51 -8.54 -3.42 -9.94
N LYS A 52 -9.60 -2.60 -9.97
CA LYS A 52 -10.98 -3.09 -9.81
C LYS A 52 -11.38 -4.03 -10.95
N LEU A 53 -10.97 -3.68 -12.15
CA LEU A 53 -11.14 -4.44 -13.38
C LEU A 53 -9.76 -4.54 -14.01
N SER A 54 -9.20 -5.74 -14.07
CA SER A 54 -7.89 -5.99 -14.68
C SER A 54 -8.09 -7.01 -15.79
N ASP A 55 -7.80 -6.61 -17.03
CA ASP A 55 -7.96 -7.48 -18.21
C ASP A 55 -7.04 -8.70 -18.11
N GLU A 56 -5.84 -8.49 -17.56
CA GLU A 56 -4.82 -9.51 -17.31
C GLU A 56 -5.05 -10.30 -16.00
N CYS A 57 -6.16 -10.05 -15.30
CA CYS A 57 -6.50 -10.67 -14.02
C CYS A 57 -5.43 -10.51 -12.92
N TYR A 58 -4.65 -9.43 -12.95
CA TYR A 58 -3.66 -9.18 -11.91
C TYR A 58 -4.33 -8.94 -10.56
N ASN A 59 -3.91 -9.71 -9.55
CA ASN A 59 -4.32 -9.49 -8.17
C ASN A 59 -3.51 -8.39 -7.46
N LEU A 60 -2.45 -7.90 -8.08
CA LEU A 60 -1.52 -6.91 -7.54
C LEU A 60 -1.05 -5.92 -8.60
N ALA A 61 -1.16 -4.62 -8.33
CA ALA A 61 -0.61 -3.55 -9.16
C ALA A 61 0.67 -2.95 -8.54
N CYS A 62 0.64 -2.57 -7.27
CA CYS A 62 1.82 -2.07 -6.54
C CYS A 62 1.79 -2.60 -5.11
N LEU A 63 2.95 -2.98 -4.58
CA LEU A 63 3.14 -3.34 -3.17
C LEU A 63 4.28 -2.51 -2.59
N MET A 64 4.07 -1.91 -1.42
CA MET A 64 5.11 -1.14 -0.73
C MET A 64 5.02 -1.38 0.78
N ILE A 65 6.17 -1.64 1.40
CA ILE A 65 6.35 -1.61 2.85
C ILE A 65 7.29 -0.45 3.16
N LEU A 66 6.93 0.38 4.14
CA LEU A 66 7.76 1.51 4.56
C LEU A 66 9.15 1.03 4.97
N PRO A 67 10.22 1.76 4.64
CA PRO A 67 11.59 1.30 4.85
C PRO A 67 11.88 0.79 6.27
N HIS A 68 11.38 1.48 7.30
CA HIS A 68 11.59 1.10 8.71
C HIS A 68 10.81 -0.15 9.16
N HIS A 69 9.88 -0.66 8.35
CA HIS A 69 9.15 -1.91 8.59
C HIS A 69 9.57 -3.06 7.66
N GLN A 70 10.56 -2.85 6.80
CA GLN A 70 11.01 -3.90 5.89
C GLN A 70 11.71 -5.04 6.63
N ARG A 71 11.69 -6.24 6.01
CA ARG A 71 12.32 -7.48 6.53
C ARG A 71 11.77 -7.98 7.87
N GLN A 72 10.57 -7.54 8.26
CA GLN A 72 9.87 -8.00 9.48
C GLN A 72 8.68 -8.93 9.17
N GLY A 73 8.55 -9.41 7.93
CA GLY A 73 7.49 -10.34 7.51
C GLY A 73 6.21 -9.68 6.95
N PHE A 74 6.02 -8.37 7.12
CA PHE A 74 4.82 -7.66 6.64
C PHE A 74 4.60 -7.74 5.12
N GLY A 75 5.67 -7.72 4.33
CA GLY A 75 5.56 -7.91 2.87
C GLY A 75 5.02 -9.29 2.51
N ARG A 76 5.49 -10.34 3.19
CA ARG A 76 5.00 -11.71 3.01
C ARG A 76 3.53 -11.82 3.43
N PHE A 77 3.16 -11.16 4.54
CA PHE A 77 1.78 -11.10 4.99
C PHE A 77 0.87 -10.45 3.93
N LEU A 78 1.24 -9.29 3.39
CA LEU A 78 0.45 -8.63 2.33
C LEU A 78 0.35 -9.46 1.04
N ILE A 79 1.40 -10.22 0.68
CA ILE A 79 1.39 -11.12 -0.48
C ILE A 79 0.43 -12.31 -0.27
N SER A 80 0.21 -12.73 0.98
CA SER A 80 -0.65 -13.88 1.30
C SER A 80 -2.14 -13.57 1.42
N LEU A 81 -2.51 -12.28 1.43
CA LEU A 81 -3.90 -11.81 1.45
C LEU A 81 -4.55 -11.94 0.06
#